data_AF-A0A957Q5L6-F1
#
_entry.id   AF-A0A957Q5L6-F1
#
_cell.length_a   1.000
_cell.length_b   1.000
_cell.length_c   1.000
_cell.angle_alpha   90.00
_cell.angle_beta   90.00
_cell.angle_gamma   90.00
#
_symmetry.space_group_name_H-M   'P 1'
#
loop_
_entity.id
_entity.type
_entity.pdbx_description
1 polymer ?
#
loop_
_entity_poly.entity_id
_entity_poly.type
_entity_poly.pdbx_seq_one_letter_code
_entity_poly.pdbx_strand_id
1 'polypeptide(L)'
;MHPLGVNEEPRWLPLLNGQQAPYINLDNAASTTPLPAVWEAVQRFMPYYSSVHRGSGFKSRLSTAAYEESHEIIGAFVGADLATNSVIFGKNTTEAINHLAQRLPLTKNQVVLTTMMEHHSNDLPWRARATVVHVGVTPEGRLDEEDFDRKLIEYADRIALVTVSGASNVTGFIQPIHRLAQKGHAVGAHILVDAAQLAPHRPIDMRPDDDPEHLDFVVLSAHKLYAPFGTGALIGPKQLFRQSPPAFRGGGTVEIVTMDEVYWSDVPE
;
A
#
# COMPACT_ATOMS: atom_id res chain seq x y z
N MET A 1 9.84 29.03 -9.56
CA MET A 1 9.23 27.68 -9.41
C MET A 1 8.18 27.84 -8.33
N HIS A 2 6.88 27.71 -8.64
CA HIS A 2 5.84 27.77 -7.60
C HIS A 2 5.90 26.49 -6.77
N PRO A 3 5.88 26.56 -5.43
CA PRO A 3 5.80 25.37 -4.60
C PRO A 3 4.49 24.61 -4.91
N LEU A 4 4.55 23.29 -4.98
CA LEU A 4 3.42 22.44 -5.37
C LEU A 4 2.34 22.29 -4.28
N GLY A 5 2.60 22.68 -3.03
CA GLY A 5 1.74 22.39 -1.87
C GLY A 5 1.22 23.61 -1.11
N VAL A 6 0.18 23.41 -0.29
CA VAL A 6 -0.56 24.46 0.45
C VAL A 6 0.21 25.19 1.58
N ASN A 7 1.39 24.71 1.97
CA ASN A 7 2.17 25.31 3.07
C ASN A 7 3.01 26.50 2.56
N GLU A 8 2.34 27.59 2.18
CA GLU A 8 3.00 28.82 1.70
C GLU A 8 3.64 29.68 2.82
N GLU A 9 3.37 29.38 4.10
CA GLU A 9 3.93 30.08 5.27
C GLU A 9 4.16 29.12 6.46
N PRO A 10 5.15 29.37 7.35
CA PRO A 10 6.08 30.50 7.30
C PRO A 10 7.23 30.26 6.31
N ARG A 11 7.48 31.25 5.45
CA ARG A 11 8.63 31.21 4.51
C ARG A 11 9.98 31.23 5.21
N TRP A 12 10.02 31.63 6.47
CA TRP A 12 11.21 31.75 7.30
C TRP A 12 11.03 31.00 8.62
N LEU A 13 11.99 30.14 8.97
CA LEU A 13 11.99 29.40 10.23
C LEU A 13 13.07 29.91 11.18
N PRO A 14 12.80 29.92 12.49
CA PRO A 14 13.80 30.20 13.49
C PRO A 14 14.82 29.05 13.57
N LEU A 15 16.11 29.42 13.62
CA LEU A 15 17.22 28.51 13.87
C LEU A 15 17.56 28.48 15.37
N LEU A 16 18.26 27.43 15.81
CA LEU A 16 18.71 27.29 17.20
C LEU A 16 19.59 28.46 17.69
N ASN A 17 20.24 29.19 16.78
CA ASN A 17 21.07 30.36 17.08
C ASN A 17 20.28 31.69 17.15
N GLY A 18 18.94 31.64 17.05
CA GLY A 18 18.07 32.81 17.08
C GLY A 18 17.95 33.57 15.76
N GLN A 19 18.64 33.14 14.70
CA GLN A 19 18.48 33.70 13.35
C GLN A 19 17.26 33.09 12.65
N GLN A 20 16.86 33.68 11.52
CA GLN A 20 15.87 33.09 10.63
C GLN A 20 16.50 32.68 9.30
N ALA A 21 16.02 31.59 8.72
CA ALA A 21 16.43 31.11 7.41
C ALA A 21 15.21 30.75 6.55
N PRO A 22 15.29 30.85 5.21
CA PRO A 22 14.19 30.47 4.35
C PRO A 22 13.93 28.97 4.49
N TYR A 23 12.66 28.58 4.60
CA TYR A 23 12.28 27.18 4.67
C TYR A 23 12.40 26.51 3.30
N ILE A 24 13.11 25.39 3.25
CA ILE A 24 13.21 24.52 2.08
C ILE A 24 12.90 23.10 2.53
N ASN A 25 11.77 22.54 2.09
CA ASN A 25 11.40 21.16 2.41
C ASN A 25 12.18 20.17 1.53
N LEU A 26 13.16 19.48 2.13
CA LEU A 26 13.92 18.40 1.50
C LEU A 26 13.60 17.02 2.10
N ASP A 27 12.45 16.89 2.78
CA ASP A 27 12.05 15.68 3.52
C ASP A 27 10.75 15.05 2.99
N ASN A 28 10.49 15.21 1.68
CA ASN A 28 9.27 14.68 1.04
C ASN A 28 9.17 13.15 1.08
N ALA A 29 10.30 12.44 1.24
CA ALA A 29 10.31 10.99 1.42
C ALA A 29 9.67 10.56 2.75
N ALA A 30 9.67 11.42 3.77
CA ALA A 30 8.94 11.19 5.02
C ALA A 30 7.45 11.51 4.85
N SER A 31 7.14 12.74 4.42
CA SER A 31 5.78 13.15 4.07
C SER A 31 5.80 14.35 3.13
N THR A 32 4.84 14.39 2.22
CA THR A 32 4.63 15.49 1.29
C THR A 32 3.68 16.54 1.84
N THR A 33 3.82 17.78 1.38
CA THR A 33 2.80 18.82 1.58
C THR A 33 1.61 18.54 0.66
N PRO A 34 0.36 18.68 1.12
CA PRO A 34 -0.78 18.39 0.27
C PRO A 34 -0.94 19.40 -0.87
N LEU A 35 -1.40 18.95 -2.03
CA LEU A 35 -1.69 19.84 -3.17
C LEU A 35 -2.89 20.75 -2.83
N PRO A 36 -2.90 22.02 -3.31
CA PRO A 36 -4.07 22.89 -3.21
C PRO A 36 -5.34 22.25 -3.75
N ALA A 37 -5.26 21.53 -4.87
CA ALA A 37 -6.40 20.82 -5.46
C ALA A 37 -7.00 19.77 -4.52
N VAL A 38 -6.18 19.06 -3.74
CA VAL A 38 -6.67 18.06 -2.76
C VAL A 38 -7.39 18.77 -1.61
N TRP A 39 -6.81 19.85 -1.10
CA TRP A 39 -7.44 20.67 -0.06
C TRP A 39 -8.79 21.25 -0.51
N GLU A 40 -8.85 21.79 -1.72
CA GLU A 40 -10.08 22.31 -2.32
C GLU A 40 -11.14 21.23 -2.53
N ALA A 41 -10.74 20.02 -2.95
CA ALA A 41 -11.66 18.89 -3.11
C ALA A 41 -12.31 18.51 -1.77
N VAL A 42 -11.50 18.38 -0.71
CA VAL A 42 -12.00 18.07 0.65
C VAL A 42 -12.98 19.15 1.13
N GLN A 43 -12.62 20.43 1.01
CA GLN A 43 -13.50 21.54 1.42
C GLN A 43 -14.82 21.54 0.64
N ARG A 44 -14.77 21.27 -0.66
CA ARG A 44 -15.95 21.24 -1.53
C ARG A 44 -16.90 20.10 -1.19
N PHE A 45 -16.36 18.96 -0.77
CA PHE A 45 -17.15 17.78 -0.40
C PHE A 45 -17.78 17.90 0.99
N MET A 46 -17.12 18.59 1.93
CA MET A 46 -17.51 18.62 3.35
C MET A 46 -18.98 18.97 3.64
N PRO A 47 -19.65 19.90 2.94
CA PRO A 47 -21.08 20.16 3.15
C PRO A 47 -22.01 18.95 2.90
N TYR A 48 -21.57 17.98 2.09
CA TYR A 48 -22.30 16.77 1.72
C TYR A 48 -21.95 15.55 2.58
N TYR A 49 -20.97 15.67 3.47
CA TYR A 49 -20.50 14.58 4.30
C TYR A 49 -21.63 13.93 5.12
N SER A 50 -21.69 12.61 5.08
CA SER A 50 -22.61 11.76 5.85
C SER A 50 -22.07 10.33 5.93
N SER A 51 -22.84 9.42 6.52
CA SER A 51 -22.47 8.01 6.57
C SER A 51 -22.44 7.39 5.17
N VAL A 52 -21.48 6.50 4.97
CA VAL A 52 -21.33 5.68 3.76
C VAL A 52 -22.11 4.38 3.95
N HIS A 53 -22.78 3.89 2.89
CA HIS A 53 -23.54 2.63 2.76
C HIS A 53 -24.76 2.45 3.69
N ARG A 54 -24.96 3.31 4.69
CA ARG A 54 -25.97 3.11 5.75
C ARG A 54 -27.19 4.02 5.69
N GLY A 55 -27.32 4.85 4.66
CA GLY A 55 -28.40 5.83 4.57
C GLY A 55 -29.00 5.96 3.17
N SER A 56 -30.32 6.08 3.10
CA SER A 56 -31.06 6.39 1.87
C SER A 56 -31.16 7.91 1.59
N GLY A 57 -30.74 8.74 2.56
CA GLY A 57 -30.74 10.20 2.45
C GLY A 57 -29.79 10.72 1.38
N PHE A 58 -30.09 11.91 0.85
CA PHE A 58 -29.32 12.56 -0.23
C PHE A 58 -27.81 12.63 0.05
N LYS A 59 -27.41 13.12 1.23
CA LYS A 59 -26.01 13.25 1.64
C LYS A 59 -25.28 11.90 1.79
N SER A 60 -25.98 10.88 2.28
CA SER A 60 -25.42 9.53 2.42
C SER A 60 -25.15 8.91 1.06
N ARG A 61 -26.07 9.05 0.10
CA ARG A 61 -25.85 8.62 -1.29
C ARG A 61 -24.68 9.32 -1.96
N LEU A 62 -24.52 10.64 -1.76
CA LEU A 62 -23.35 11.37 -2.27
C LEU A 62 -22.05 10.93 -1.61
N SER A 63 -22.08 10.61 -0.31
CA SER A 63 -20.90 10.11 0.41
C SER A 63 -20.49 8.72 -0.04
N THR A 64 -21.46 7.83 -0.30
CA THR A 64 -21.20 6.54 -0.95
C THR A 64 -20.64 6.72 -2.36
N ALA A 65 -21.24 7.56 -3.19
CA ALA A 65 -20.73 7.77 -4.54
C ALA A 65 -19.26 8.25 -4.56
N ALA A 66 -18.90 9.20 -3.70
CA ALA A 66 -17.52 9.68 -3.58
C ALA A 66 -16.56 8.60 -3.04
N TYR A 67 -17.05 7.71 -2.16
CA TYR A 67 -16.28 6.59 -1.64
C TYR A 67 -15.99 5.55 -2.74
N GLU A 68 -17.01 5.13 -3.50
CA GLU A 68 -16.87 4.21 -4.64
C GLU A 68 -15.96 4.80 -5.72
N GLU A 69 -16.16 6.07 -6.08
CA GLU A 69 -15.32 6.76 -7.06
C GLU A 69 -13.84 6.77 -6.61
N SER A 70 -13.58 6.86 -5.30
CA SER A 70 -12.21 6.79 -4.77
C SER A 70 -11.59 5.40 -4.97
N HIS A 71 -12.37 4.30 -4.90
CA HIS A 71 -11.90 2.96 -5.22
C HIS A 71 -11.56 2.82 -6.70
N GLU A 72 -12.44 3.33 -7.57
CA GLU A 72 -12.22 3.34 -9.02
C GLU A 72 -10.95 4.11 -9.39
N ILE A 73 -10.76 5.30 -8.82
CA ILE A 73 -9.57 6.13 -9.06
C ILE A 73 -8.29 5.41 -8.61
N ILE A 74 -8.29 4.78 -7.44
CA ILE A 74 -7.10 4.08 -6.92
C ILE A 74 -6.81 2.81 -7.71
N GLY A 75 -7.84 2.03 -8.07
CA GLY A 75 -7.70 0.88 -8.94
C GLY A 75 -7.08 1.26 -10.28
N ALA A 76 -7.62 2.30 -10.92
CA ALA A 76 -7.08 2.83 -12.18
C ALA A 76 -5.65 3.37 -12.01
N PHE A 77 -5.33 4.02 -10.89
CA PHE A 77 -4.00 4.58 -10.61
C PHE A 77 -2.90 3.51 -10.60
N VAL A 78 -3.20 2.30 -10.16
CA VAL A 78 -2.25 1.17 -10.16
C VAL A 78 -2.49 0.18 -11.31
N GLY A 79 -3.44 0.43 -12.20
CA GLY A 79 -3.76 -0.48 -13.31
C GLY A 79 -4.47 -1.78 -12.88
N ALA A 80 -5.17 -1.80 -11.75
CA ALA A 80 -5.90 -2.97 -11.28
C ALA A 80 -7.23 -3.18 -12.03
N ASP A 81 -7.54 -4.43 -12.37
CA ASP A 81 -8.89 -4.82 -12.79
C ASP A 81 -9.80 -4.99 -11.55
N LEU A 82 -10.73 -4.05 -11.35
CA LEU A 82 -11.67 -4.08 -10.22
C LEU A 82 -12.73 -5.17 -10.32
N ALA A 83 -12.80 -5.93 -11.43
CA ALA A 83 -13.60 -7.14 -11.48
C ALA A 83 -13.00 -8.24 -10.58
N THR A 84 -11.67 -8.39 -10.59
CA THR A 84 -10.93 -9.44 -9.86
C THR A 84 -10.23 -8.93 -8.61
N ASN A 85 -9.85 -7.65 -8.58
CA ASN A 85 -9.13 -7.00 -7.49
C ASN A 85 -10.02 -6.06 -6.67
N SER A 86 -9.68 -5.88 -5.39
CA SER A 86 -10.30 -4.92 -4.48
C SER A 86 -9.28 -3.86 -4.09
N VAL A 87 -9.75 -2.64 -3.87
CA VAL A 87 -9.01 -1.61 -3.14
C VAL A 87 -9.53 -1.64 -1.71
N ILE A 88 -8.64 -1.79 -0.73
CA ILE A 88 -9.00 -1.80 0.70
C ILE A 88 -8.34 -0.60 1.35
N PHE A 89 -9.15 0.30 1.91
CA PHE A 89 -8.63 1.43 2.65
C PHE A 89 -8.02 1.06 4.00
N GLY A 90 -6.93 1.74 4.32
CA GLY A 90 -6.31 1.75 5.65
C GLY A 90 -5.79 3.13 5.99
N LYS A 91 -5.12 3.26 7.13
CA LYS A 91 -4.50 4.50 7.60
C LYS A 91 -3.22 4.83 6.84
N ASN A 92 -2.49 3.81 6.40
CA ASN A 92 -1.19 3.92 5.71
C ASN A 92 -0.74 2.54 5.19
N THR A 93 0.39 2.52 4.49
CA THR A 93 1.09 1.32 4.01
C THR A 93 1.37 0.33 5.14
N THR A 94 1.75 0.79 6.33
CA THR A 94 2.04 -0.10 7.47
C THR A 94 0.81 -0.90 7.87
N GLU A 95 -0.36 -0.27 7.97
CA GLU A 95 -1.61 -0.96 8.29
C GLU A 95 -2.02 -1.90 7.15
N ALA A 96 -1.91 -1.44 5.89
CA ALA A 96 -2.19 -2.24 4.70
C ALA A 96 -1.36 -3.55 4.66
N ILE A 97 -0.06 -3.48 4.96
CA ILE A 97 0.81 -4.66 5.01
C ILE A 97 0.42 -5.58 6.18
N ASN A 98 0.12 -5.02 7.35
CA ASN A 98 -0.33 -5.84 8.49
C ASN A 98 -1.65 -6.55 8.21
N HIS A 99 -2.59 -5.89 7.51
CA HIS A 99 -3.83 -6.50 7.04
C HIS A 99 -3.57 -7.71 6.16
N LEU A 100 -2.69 -7.56 5.17
CA LEU A 100 -2.32 -8.66 4.29
C LEU A 100 -1.62 -9.79 5.05
N ALA A 101 -0.64 -9.47 5.91
CA ALA A 101 0.08 -10.47 6.70
C ALA A 101 -0.82 -11.31 7.62
N GLN A 102 -1.92 -10.74 8.12
CA GLN A 102 -2.92 -11.46 8.91
C GLN A 102 -3.83 -12.35 8.07
N ARG A 103 -4.14 -11.95 6.83
CA ARG A 103 -5.10 -12.64 5.95
C ARG A 103 -4.47 -13.65 4.99
N LEU A 104 -3.20 -13.47 4.63
CA LEU A 104 -2.48 -14.42 3.80
C LEU A 104 -2.33 -15.74 4.58
N PRO A 105 -2.68 -16.91 3.99
CA PRO A 105 -2.69 -18.20 4.67
C PRO A 105 -1.27 -18.77 4.81
N LEU A 106 -0.40 -18.02 5.50
CA LEU A 106 0.98 -18.39 5.77
C LEU A 106 1.08 -19.36 6.95
N THR A 107 1.98 -20.33 6.82
CA THR A 107 2.41 -21.21 7.90
C THR A 107 3.85 -20.92 8.29
N LYS A 108 4.25 -21.34 9.51
CA LYS A 108 5.62 -21.14 10.01
C LYS A 108 6.70 -21.84 9.18
N ASN A 109 6.32 -22.85 8.39
CA ASN A 109 7.24 -23.61 7.54
C ASN A 109 7.47 -22.95 6.17
N GLN A 110 6.58 -22.06 5.75
CA GLN A 110 6.72 -21.26 4.53
C GLN A 110 7.70 -20.11 4.72
N VAL A 111 8.19 -19.61 3.59
CA VAL A 111 9.16 -18.55 3.47
C VAL A 111 8.50 -17.31 2.88
N VAL A 112 8.76 -16.16 3.49
CA VAL A 112 8.58 -14.84 2.89
C VAL A 112 9.96 -14.36 2.47
N LEU A 113 10.20 -14.26 1.17
CA LEU A 113 11.43 -13.72 0.61
C LEU A 113 11.29 -12.21 0.52
N THR A 114 12.21 -11.48 1.14
CA THR A 114 12.22 -10.03 1.19
C THR A 114 13.63 -9.49 0.97
N THR A 115 13.86 -8.18 1.09
CA THR A 115 15.18 -7.57 0.84
C THR A 115 15.71 -6.84 2.08
N MET A 116 17.03 -6.60 2.15
CA MET A 116 17.58 -5.70 3.18
C MET A 116 17.27 -4.22 2.91
N MET A 117 16.59 -3.88 1.81
CA MET A 117 16.20 -2.52 1.44
C MET A 117 14.83 -2.11 2.00
N GLU A 118 14.12 -3.04 2.64
CA GLU A 118 12.75 -2.83 3.09
C GLU A 118 12.66 -1.84 4.24
N HIS A 119 11.61 -1.01 4.20
CA HIS A 119 11.16 -0.30 5.39
C HIS A 119 10.66 -1.32 6.43
N HIS A 120 10.81 -1.03 7.73
CA HIS A 120 10.38 -1.95 8.80
C HIS A 120 8.91 -2.39 8.69
N SER A 121 8.06 -1.55 8.09
CA SER A 121 6.66 -1.88 7.81
C SER A 121 6.47 -3.05 6.86
N ASN A 122 7.42 -3.31 5.97
CA ASN A 122 7.42 -4.43 5.03
C ASN A 122 8.34 -5.60 5.46
N ASP A 123 8.81 -5.60 6.71
CA ASP A 123 9.66 -6.67 7.26
C ASP A 123 9.04 -7.28 8.53
N LEU A 124 8.74 -6.45 9.53
CA LEU A 124 8.28 -6.91 10.84
C LEU A 124 6.98 -7.73 10.83
N PRO A 125 5.93 -7.38 10.05
CA PRO A 125 4.68 -8.14 10.06
C PRO A 125 4.85 -9.61 9.63
N TRP A 126 5.79 -9.88 8.74
CA TRP A 126 6.02 -11.21 8.17
C TRP A 126 6.71 -12.16 9.16
N ARG A 127 7.61 -11.64 10.01
CA ARG A 127 8.37 -12.43 11.00
C ARG A 127 7.46 -13.15 11.99
N ALA A 128 6.30 -12.57 12.29
CA ALA A 128 5.31 -13.19 13.15
C ALA A 128 4.54 -14.34 12.46
N ARG A 129 4.58 -14.44 11.13
CA ARG A 129 3.71 -15.31 10.31
C ARG A 129 4.48 -16.46 9.65
N ALA A 130 5.69 -16.21 9.18
CA ALA A 130 6.50 -17.16 8.40
C ALA A 130 7.99 -17.06 8.74
N THR A 131 8.82 -17.90 8.13
CA THR A 131 10.27 -17.69 8.10
C THR A 131 10.57 -16.58 7.10
N VAL A 132 11.32 -15.56 7.49
CA VAL A 132 11.70 -14.44 6.62
C VAL A 132 13.12 -14.62 6.15
N VAL A 133 13.34 -14.54 4.85
CA VAL A 133 14.67 -14.62 4.22
C VAL A 133 14.96 -13.29 3.53
N HIS A 134 16.05 -12.62 3.90
CA HIS A 134 16.43 -11.31 3.36
C HIS A 134 17.47 -11.45 2.25
N VAL A 135 17.15 -10.97 1.06
CA VAL A 135 18.07 -10.77 -0.05
C VAL A 135 18.98 -9.58 0.24
N GLY A 136 20.26 -9.75 -0.07
CA GLY A 136 21.34 -8.81 0.16
C GLY A 136 21.24 -7.56 -0.73
N VAL A 137 22.15 -6.64 -0.44
CA VAL A 137 22.25 -5.35 -1.11
C VAL A 137 23.70 -5.18 -1.55
N THR A 138 23.91 -4.73 -2.78
CA THR A 138 25.25 -4.47 -3.30
C THR A 138 25.88 -3.26 -2.62
N PRO A 139 27.22 -3.07 -2.69
CA PRO A 139 27.87 -1.88 -2.13
C PRO A 139 27.33 -0.55 -2.65
N GLU A 140 26.72 -0.54 -3.84
CA GLU A 140 26.08 0.62 -4.46
C GLU A 140 24.64 0.87 -3.96
N GLY A 141 24.15 0.09 -2.99
CA GLY A 141 22.82 0.24 -2.43
C GLY A 141 21.69 -0.25 -3.34
N ARG A 142 21.97 -1.27 -4.17
CA ARG A 142 21.04 -1.89 -5.11
C ARG A 142 20.66 -3.29 -4.65
N LEU A 143 19.56 -3.84 -5.17
CA LEU A 143 19.22 -5.25 -4.98
C LEU A 143 20.38 -6.12 -5.50
N ASP A 144 20.82 -7.07 -4.69
CA ASP A 144 21.70 -8.15 -5.14
C ASP A 144 20.86 -9.20 -5.89
N GLU A 145 20.73 -9.05 -7.21
CA GLU A 145 19.95 -9.96 -8.07
C GLU A 145 20.53 -11.39 -8.07
N GLU A 146 21.83 -11.58 -7.87
CA GLU A 146 22.45 -12.91 -7.83
C GLU A 146 22.09 -13.65 -6.53
N ASP A 147 22.10 -12.93 -5.39
CA ASP A 147 21.60 -13.47 -4.13
C ASP A 147 20.08 -13.69 -4.15
N PHE A 148 19.31 -12.83 -4.84
CA PHE A 148 17.88 -13.05 -5.08
C PHE A 148 17.66 -14.40 -5.77
N ASP A 149 18.32 -14.62 -6.92
CA ASP A 149 18.14 -15.85 -7.71
C ASP A 149 18.60 -17.10 -6.96
N ARG A 150 19.71 -17.02 -6.23
CA ARG A 150 20.17 -18.12 -5.38
C ARG A 150 19.14 -18.48 -4.31
N LYS A 151 18.61 -17.50 -3.58
CA LYS A 151 17.62 -17.74 -2.51
C LYS A 151 16.28 -18.20 -3.07
N LEU A 152 15.88 -17.68 -4.23
CA LEU A 152 14.68 -18.14 -4.92
C LEU A 152 14.76 -19.65 -5.22
N ILE A 153 15.92 -20.12 -5.72
CA ILE A 153 16.17 -21.54 -5.99
C ILE A 153 16.26 -22.35 -4.68
N GLU A 154 17.02 -21.87 -3.69
CA GLU A 154 17.24 -22.56 -2.42
C GLU A 154 15.94 -22.82 -1.65
N TYR A 155 14.98 -21.89 -1.73
CA TYR A 155 13.73 -21.95 -0.99
C TYR A 155 12.50 -22.24 -1.85
N ALA A 156 12.64 -22.51 -3.15
CA ALA A 156 11.56 -22.54 -4.16
C ALA A 156 10.24 -23.16 -3.66
N ASP A 157 10.27 -24.41 -3.18
CA ASP A 157 9.07 -25.16 -2.74
C ASP A 157 8.41 -24.63 -1.45
N ARG A 158 9.01 -23.63 -0.82
CA ARG A 158 8.57 -23.05 0.47
C ARG A 158 8.21 -21.58 0.36
N ILE A 159 8.61 -20.88 -0.70
CA ILE A 159 8.32 -19.45 -0.84
C ILE A 159 6.84 -19.28 -1.12
N ALA A 160 6.15 -18.59 -0.21
CA ALA A 160 4.73 -18.26 -0.36
C ALA A 160 4.53 -16.81 -0.82
N LEU A 161 5.48 -15.93 -0.53
CA LEU A 161 5.43 -14.52 -0.86
C LEU A 161 6.84 -13.98 -1.12
N VAL A 162 6.98 -13.24 -2.21
CA VAL A 162 8.08 -12.30 -2.44
C VAL A 162 7.55 -10.90 -2.09
N THR A 163 8.20 -10.17 -1.19
CA THR A 163 7.79 -8.80 -0.85
C THR A 163 8.95 -7.83 -0.97
N VAL A 164 8.74 -6.76 -1.76
CA VAL A 164 9.77 -5.80 -2.12
C VAL A 164 9.24 -4.38 -2.09
N SER A 165 10.07 -3.43 -1.68
CA SER A 165 9.79 -2.02 -1.92
C SER A 165 9.99 -1.71 -3.41
N GLY A 166 9.02 -1.04 -4.04
CA GLY A 166 9.14 -0.59 -5.42
C GLY A 166 10.26 0.44 -5.59
N ALA A 167 10.53 1.24 -4.56
CA ALA A 167 11.70 2.12 -4.49
C ALA A 167 12.21 2.23 -3.04
N SER A 168 13.52 2.16 -2.82
CA SER A 168 14.07 2.32 -1.47
C SER A 168 13.87 3.75 -0.95
N ASN A 169 13.38 3.89 0.29
CA ASN A 169 13.31 5.17 0.97
C ASN A 169 14.67 5.70 1.45
N VAL A 170 15.73 4.89 1.36
CA VAL A 170 17.09 5.25 1.78
C VAL A 170 17.96 5.54 0.57
N THR A 171 18.06 4.61 -0.39
CA THR A 171 18.95 4.76 -1.54
C THR A 171 18.27 5.36 -2.76
N GLY A 172 16.93 5.40 -2.79
CA GLY A 172 16.15 5.81 -3.96
C GLY A 172 16.20 4.80 -5.11
N PHE A 173 16.86 3.65 -4.95
CA PHE A 173 16.94 2.63 -5.98
C PHE A 173 15.55 2.09 -6.30
N ILE A 174 15.19 2.09 -7.59
CA ILE A 174 13.93 1.57 -8.11
C ILE A 174 14.13 0.10 -8.45
N GLN A 175 13.36 -0.78 -7.82
CA GLN A 175 13.47 -2.22 -8.02
C GLN A 175 12.80 -2.66 -9.32
N PRO A 176 13.31 -3.71 -10.00
CA PRO A 176 12.71 -4.25 -11.22
C PRO A 176 11.49 -5.12 -10.89
N ILE A 177 10.45 -4.53 -10.27
CA ILE A 177 9.32 -5.24 -9.64
C ILE A 177 8.65 -6.31 -10.52
N HIS A 178 8.46 -6.04 -11.81
CA HIS A 178 7.87 -6.98 -12.76
C HIS A 178 8.75 -8.21 -13.03
N ARG A 179 10.06 -8.01 -13.14
CA ARG A 179 11.01 -9.13 -13.28
C ARG A 179 11.02 -9.99 -12.02
N LEU A 180 10.95 -9.35 -10.84
CA LEU A 180 10.87 -10.07 -9.57
C LEU A 180 9.55 -10.83 -9.43
N ALA A 181 8.45 -10.26 -9.92
CA ALA A 181 7.15 -10.92 -9.99
C ALA A 181 7.21 -12.20 -10.83
N GLN A 182 7.70 -12.11 -12.06
CA GLN A 182 7.86 -13.28 -12.94
C GLN A 182 8.72 -14.37 -12.31
N LYS A 183 9.82 -14.00 -11.65
CA LYS A 183 10.67 -14.95 -10.92
C LYS A 183 9.93 -15.58 -9.73
N GLY A 184 9.19 -14.79 -8.94
CA GLY A 184 8.37 -15.28 -7.83
C GLY A 184 7.26 -16.24 -8.29
N HIS A 185 6.51 -15.87 -9.32
CA HIS A 185 5.44 -16.70 -9.90
C HIS A 185 5.98 -18.02 -10.46
N ALA A 186 7.20 -18.03 -11.01
CA ALA A 186 7.82 -19.26 -11.52
C ALA A 186 8.06 -20.33 -10.44
N VAL A 187 8.11 -19.94 -9.15
CA VAL A 187 8.17 -20.86 -8.00
C VAL A 187 6.83 -20.97 -7.25
N GLY A 188 5.75 -20.41 -7.79
CA GLY A 188 4.41 -20.45 -7.20
C GLY A 188 4.18 -19.46 -6.04
N ALA A 189 5.06 -18.48 -5.86
CA ALA A 189 4.91 -17.45 -4.84
C ALA A 189 4.14 -16.24 -5.39
N HIS A 190 3.31 -15.61 -4.55
CA HIS A 190 2.76 -14.29 -4.84
C HIS A 190 3.83 -13.19 -4.69
N ILE A 191 3.58 -12.00 -5.24
CA ILE A 191 4.38 -10.79 -5.02
C ILE A 191 3.58 -9.66 -4.36
N LEU A 192 4.19 -9.01 -3.37
CA LEU A 192 3.75 -7.74 -2.81
C LEU A 192 4.75 -6.63 -3.12
N VAL A 193 4.25 -5.52 -3.65
CA VAL A 193 5.03 -4.29 -3.85
C VAL A 193 4.64 -3.23 -2.83
N ASP A 194 5.57 -2.86 -1.95
CA ASP A 194 5.48 -1.64 -1.16
C ASP A 194 5.79 -0.43 -2.05
N ALA A 195 4.73 0.26 -2.46
CA ALA A 195 4.80 1.39 -3.37
C ALA A 195 4.86 2.75 -2.64
N ALA A 196 5.09 2.78 -1.32
CA ALA A 196 5.08 4.03 -0.55
C ALA A 196 6.03 5.11 -1.10
N GLN A 197 7.17 4.71 -1.68
CA GLN A 197 8.09 5.62 -2.38
C GLN A 197 8.01 5.52 -3.90
N LEU A 198 7.52 4.42 -4.45
CA LEU A 198 7.42 4.28 -5.91
C LEU A 198 6.30 5.17 -6.47
N ALA A 199 5.12 5.12 -5.84
CA ALA A 199 3.91 5.81 -6.28
C ALA A 199 4.08 7.32 -6.51
N PRO A 200 4.76 8.10 -5.65
CA PRO A 200 4.96 9.53 -5.90
C PRO A 200 5.97 9.83 -7.02
N HIS A 201 6.68 8.84 -7.54
CA HIS A 201 7.82 9.05 -8.42
C HIS A 201 7.67 8.36 -9.78
N ARG A 202 6.91 7.27 -9.88
CA ARG A 202 6.73 6.50 -11.13
C ARG A 202 5.30 5.97 -11.23
N PRO A 203 4.79 5.80 -12.47
CA PRO A 203 3.59 5.02 -12.69
C PRO A 203 3.75 3.59 -12.15
N ILE A 204 2.64 3.03 -11.68
CA ILE A 204 2.53 1.65 -11.25
C ILE A 204 1.50 0.98 -12.15
N ASP A 205 1.81 -0.22 -12.60
CA ASP A 205 0.90 -1.04 -13.38
C ASP A 205 0.90 -2.44 -12.75
N MET A 206 -0.24 -2.93 -12.31
CA MET A 206 -0.38 -4.28 -11.76
C MET A 206 -0.38 -5.33 -12.87
N ARG A 207 -0.66 -4.94 -14.13
CA ARG A 207 -0.91 -5.82 -15.27
C ARG A 207 -2.09 -6.78 -15.06
N PRO A 208 -2.60 -7.40 -16.13
CA PRO A 208 -3.62 -8.43 -16.02
C PRO A 208 -3.15 -9.62 -15.17
N ASP A 209 -4.05 -10.23 -14.40
CA ASP A 209 -3.73 -11.34 -13.48
C ASP A 209 -3.14 -12.59 -14.18
N ASP A 210 -3.29 -12.73 -15.51
CA ASP A 210 -2.71 -13.80 -16.32
C ASP A 210 -1.32 -13.47 -16.91
N ASP A 211 -0.84 -12.24 -16.76
CA ASP A 211 0.52 -11.84 -17.16
C ASP A 211 1.54 -12.42 -16.15
N PRO A 212 2.60 -13.12 -16.58
CA PRO A 212 3.59 -13.67 -15.65
C PRO A 212 4.31 -12.60 -14.81
N GLU A 213 4.33 -11.34 -15.24
CA GLU A 213 4.95 -10.21 -14.56
C GLU A 213 3.93 -9.35 -13.76
N HIS A 214 2.70 -9.83 -13.56
CA HIS A 214 1.69 -9.11 -12.78
C HIS A 214 2.09 -8.89 -11.32
N LEU A 215 1.45 -7.93 -10.66
CA LEU A 215 1.65 -7.68 -9.22
C LEU A 215 0.42 -8.17 -8.48
N ASP A 216 0.52 -9.20 -7.63
CA ASP A 216 -0.65 -9.67 -6.87
C ASP A 216 -1.14 -8.62 -5.86
N PHE A 217 -0.20 -7.92 -5.23
CA PHE A 217 -0.51 -6.92 -4.22
C PHE A 217 0.30 -5.65 -4.40
N VAL A 218 -0.37 -4.50 -4.25
CA VAL A 218 0.27 -3.18 -4.18
C VAL A 218 -0.24 -2.46 -2.94
N VAL A 219 0.66 -1.83 -2.19
CA VAL A 219 0.31 -1.01 -1.03
C VAL A 219 0.88 0.40 -1.14
N LEU A 220 0.12 1.41 -0.74
CA LEU A 220 0.51 2.81 -0.86
C LEU A 220 0.03 3.68 0.31
N SER A 221 0.67 4.84 0.47
CA SER A 221 0.37 5.82 1.52
C SER A 221 0.08 7.20 0.93
N ALA A 222 -1.09 7.76 1.25
CA ALA A 222 -1.55 9.03 0.71
C ALA A 222 -0.70 10.24 1.16
N HIS A 223 -0.17 10.22 2.39
CA HIS A 223 0.68 11.31 2.92
C HIS A 223 2.02 11.47 2.19
N LYS A 224 2.42 10.48 1.38
CA LYS A 224 3.57 10.56 0.46
C LYS A 224 3.16 10.90 -0.98
N LEU A 225 1.86 10.97 -1.25
CA LEU A 225 1.22 11.24 -2.53
C LEU A 225 0.48 12.59 -2.54
N TYR A 226 1.01 13.56 -1.81
CA TYR A 226 0.49 14.93 -1.72
C TYR A 226 -0.98 15.03 -1.29
N ALA A 227 -1.46 14.05 -0.53
CA ALA A 227 -2.75 14.09 0.13
C ALA A 227 -2.57 14.24 1.65
N PRO A 228 -3.39 15.06 2.33
CA PRO A 228 -3.27 15.28 3.76
C PRO A 228 -3.82 14.10 4.55
N PHE A 229 -3.31 13.92 5.77
CA PHE A 229 -3.80 12.96 6.76
C PHE A 229 -3.66 11.47 6.37
N GLY A 230 -4.02 10.61 7.34
CA GLY A 230 -3.83 9.17 7.27
C GLY A 230 -4.86 8.48 6.37
N THR A 231 -4.46 8.17 5.15
CA THR A 231 -5.07 7.14 4.33
C THR A 231 -3.97 6.37 3.57
N GLY A 232 -4.20 5.09 3.34
CA GLY A 232 -3.43 4.23 2.48
C GLY A 232 -4.35 3.20 1.84
N ALA A 233 -3.82 2.43 0.91
CA ALA A 233 -4.58 1.39 0.24
C ALA A 233 -3.77 0.09 0.19
N LEU A 234 -4.47 -1.03 0.31
CA LEU A 234 -4.04 -2.36 -0.11
C LEU A 234 -4.88 -2.73 -1.33
N ILE A 235 -4.23 -3.00 -2.45
CA ILE A 235 -4.87 -3.47 -3.68
C ILE A 235 -4.45 -4.93 -3.88
N GLY A 236 -5.41 -5.80 -4.21
CA GLY A 236 -5.13 -7.20 -4.56
C GLY A 236 -6.38 -8.06 -4.75
N PRO A 237 -6.23 -9.38 -4.97
CA PRO A 237 -7.30 -10.26 -5.42
C PRO A 237 -8.44 -10.40 -4.40
N LYS A 238 -9.68 -10.17 -4.86
CA LYS A 238 -10.92 -10.34 -4.06
C LYS A 238 -11.03 -11.73 -3.44
N GLN A 239 -10.64 -12.76 -4.18
CA GLN A 239 -10.75 -14.15 -3.75
C GLN A 239 -9.96 -14.42 -2.46
N LEU A 240 -8.78 -13.81 -2.31
CA LEU A 240 -7.95 -13.98 -1.11
C LEU A 240 -8.62 -13.37 0.13
N PHE A 241 -9.24 -12.22 -0.03
CA PHE A 241 -9.88 -11.50 1.07
C PHE A 241 -11.24 -12.08 1.47
N ARG A 242 -11.95 -12.76 0.56
CA ARG A 242 -13.20 -13.49 0.85
C ARG A 242 -12.99 -14.73 1.73
N GLN A 243 -11.83 -15.38 1.59
CA GLN A 243 -11.55 -16.64 2.27
C GLN A 243 -11.06 -16.46 3.72
N SER A 244 -10.79 -15.23 4.15
CA SER A 244 -10.21 -14.91 5.45
C SER A 244 -11.12 -13.96 6.24
N PRO A 245 -11.35 -14.20 7.54
CA PRO A 245 -12.09 -13.28 8.39
C PRO A 245 -11.48 -11.87 8.37
N PRO A 246 -12.27 -10.80 8.59
CA PRO A 246 -11.73 -9.46 8.59
C PRO A 246 -10.74 -9.26 9.75
N ALA A 247 -9.66 -8.52 9.47
CA ALA A 247 -8.60 -8.23 10.44
C ALA A 247 -9.12 -7.42 11.64
N PHE A 248 -10.06 -6.49 11.39
CA PHE A 248 -10.84 -5.82 12.43
C PHE A 248 -12.30 -6.26 12.38
N ARG A 249 -12.82 -6.71 13.52
CA ARG A 249 -14.21 -7.14 13.68
C ARG A 249 -15.02 -6.00 14.30
N GLY A 250 -16.08 -5.56 13.64
CA GLY A 250 -16.89 -4.44 14.13
C GLY A 250 -17.93 -3.96 13.13
N GLY A 251 -18.53 -2.80 13.39
CA GLY A 251 -19.50 -2.21 12.48
C GLY A 251 -18.88 -1.91 11.11
N GLY A 252 -19.49 -2.42 10.03
CA GLY A 252 -19.07 -2.17 8.64
C GLY A 252 -18.36 -3.35 8.00
N THR A 253 -18.02 -4.40 8.78
CA THR A 253 -17.44 -5.64 8.26
C THR A 253 -18.38 -6.83 8.36
N VAL A 254 -19.61 -6.62 8.85
CA VAL A 254 -20.60 -7.64 9.18
C VAL A 254 -21.84 -7.48 8.30
N GLU A 255 -22.24 -8.54 7.62
CA GLU A 255 -23.50 -8.64 6.86
C GLU A 255 -24.65 -9.02 7.78
N ILE A 256 -24.47 -10.09 8.57
CA ILE A 256 -25.46 -10.61 9.51
C ILE A 256 -24.77 -10.99 10.81
N VAL A 257 -25.33 -10.57 11.94
CA VAL A 257 -24.91 -11.02 13.28
C VAL A 257 -26.09 -11.63 14.02
N THR A 258 -25.89 -12.84 14.55
CA THR A 258 -26.78 -13.49 15.51
C THR A 258 -26.04 -13.67 16.84
N MET A 259 -26.69 -14.25 17.85
CA MET A 259 -26.01 -14.54 19.12
C MET A 259 -24.92 -15.62 18.99
N ASP A 260 -25.03 -16.50 17.99
CA ASP A 260 -24.17 -17.68 17.83
C ASP A 260 -23.31 -17.64 16.54
N GLU A 261 -23.71 -16.85 15.55
CA GLU A 261 -23.07 -16.80 14.22
C GLU A 261 -22.83 -15.37 13.73
N VAL A 262 -21.74 -15.18 12.98
CA VAL A 262 -21.42 -13.92 12.29
C VAL A 262 -21.14 -14.21 10.82
N TYR A 263 -21.93 -13.60 9.94
CA TYR A 263 -21.67 -13.53 8.50
C TYR A 263 -21.01 -12.19 8.23
N TRP A 264 -19.77 -12.23 7.74
CA TRP A 264 -19.04 -11.02 7.36
C TRP A 264 -19.60 -10.51 6.04
N SER A 265 -19.60 -9.18 5.86
CA SER A 265 -19.83 -8.59 4.54
C SER A 265 -18.86 -9.20 3.52
N ASP A 266 -19.17 -9.07 2.22
CA ASP A 266 -18.19 -9.39 1.17
C ASP A 266 -16.88 -8.61 1.41
N VAL A 267 -15.86 -8.84 0.57
CA VAL A 267 -14.55 -8.16 0.60
C VAL A 267 -14.69 -6.74 1.13
N PRO A 268 -13.89 -6.29 2.13
CA PRO A 268 -13.99 -4.92 2.59
C PRO A 268 -13.85 -4.00 1.38
N GLU A 269 -14.92 -3.27 1.07
CA GLU A 269 -14.89 -2.05 0.26
C GLU A 269 -14.27 -0.97 1.16
#